data_AF-A0AAW8G932-F1
#
_entry.id   AF-A0AAW8G932-F1
#
_cell.length_a   1.000
_cell.length_b   1.000
_cell.length_c   1.000
_cell.angle_alpha   90.00
_cell.angle_beta   90.00
_cell.angle_gamma   90.00
#
_symmetry.space_group_name_H-M   'P 1'
#
loop_
_entity.id
_entity.type
_entity.pdbx_description
1 polymer ?
#
loop_
_entity_poly.entity_id
_entity_poly.type
_entity_poly.pdbx_seq_one_letter_code
_entity_poly.pdbx_strand_id
1 'polypeptide(L)'
;MGNGLLIRAVAILLCAAALSGCWADKLHRPASAAGALCAEQCDQQRLRCNNAAESLALSARGSCQAQRDHVEQRCSPWVKDADKQRCQRVNNPGGPTCIDPSPDYASCTSNWRGCITSCGGWFE
;
A
#
# COMPACT_ATOMS: atom_id res chain seq x y z
N MET A 1 43.93 -6.15 -7.76
CA MET A 1 42.85 -6.13 -8.78
C MET A 1 41.81 -7.18 -8.37
N GLY A 2 40.71 -6.79 -7.74
CA GLY A 2 39.77 -7.77 -7.17
C GLY A 2 38.44 -7.23 -6.63
N ASN A 3 38.29 -5.90 -6.50
CA ASN A 3 37.11 -5.31 -5.86
C ASN A 3 35.96 -4.96 -6.83
N GLY A 4 36.21 -4.99 -8.15
CA GLY A 4 35.19 -4.65 -9.16
C GLY A 4 34.19 -5.76 -9.45
N LEU A 5 34.56 -7.03 -9.19
CA LEU A 5 33.68 -8.18 -9.44
C LEU A 5 32.59 -8.33 -8.37
N LEU A 6 32.92 -8.05 -7.11
CA LEU A 6 32.01 -8.21 -5.98
C LEU A 6 30.86 -7.18 -6.01
N ILE A 7 31.14 -5.94 -6.42
CA ILE A 7 30.14 -4.87 -6.52
C ILE A 7 29.10 -5.19 -7.61
N ARG A 8 29.53 -5.78 -8.73
CA ARG A 8 28.63 -6.19 -9.81
C ARG A 8 27.72 -7.35 -9.41
N ALA A 9 28.22 -8.30 -8.61
CA ALA A 9 27.43 -9.44 -8.13
C ALA A 9 26.30 -9.02 -7.17
N VAL A 10 26.56 -8.04 -6.28
CA VAL A 10 25.56 -7.52 -5.34
C VAL A 10 24.44 -6.75 -6.06
N ALA A 11 24.77 -5.97 -7.09
CA ALA A 11 23.78 -5.24 -7.88
C ALA A 11 22.84 -6.17 -8.66
N ILE A 12 23.35 -7.30 -9.16
CA ILE A 12 22.54 -8.30 -9.88
C ILE A 12 21.58 -9.03 -8.93
N LEU A 13 22.03 -9.35 -7.70
CA LEU A 13 21.20 -9.99 -6.67
C LEU A 13 20.06 -9.08 -6.17
N LEU A 14 20.30 -7.78 -6.04
CA LEU A 14 19.25 -6.81 -5.65
C LEU A 14 18.19 -6.61 -6.74
N CYS A 15 18.57 -6.66 -8.02
CA CYS A 15 17.61 -6.58 -9.12
C CYS A 15 16.73 -7.85 -9.25
N ALA A 16 17.26 -9.03 -8.92
CA ALA A 16 16.50 -10.29 -8.98
C ALA A 16 15.39 -10.36 -7.91
N ALA A 17 15.62 -9.78 -6.72
CA ALA A 17 14.61 -9.71 -5.66
C ALA A 17 13.45 -8.76 -5.97
N ALA A 18 13.62 -7.81 -6.90
CA ALA A 18 12.57 -6.89 -7.32
C ALA A 18 11.59 -7.50 -8.35
N LEU A 19 11.93 -8.65 -8.95
CA LEU A 19 11.13 -9.31 -9.99
C LEU A 19 10.26 -10.46 -9.47
N SER A 20 10.33 -10.81 -8.18
CA SER A 20 9.47 -11.85 -7.58
C SER A 20 8.04 -11.38 -7.29
N GLY A 21 7.64 -10.20 -7.77
CA GLY A 21 6.39 -9.53 -7.37
C GLY A 21 5.15 -9.79 -8.24
N CYS A 22 5.22 -10.59 -9.31
CA CYS A 22 4.07 -10.82 -10.21
C CYS A 22 3.74 -12.30 -10.40
N TRP A 23 3.69 -13.08 -9.32
CA TRP A 23 3.07 -14.41 -9.35
C TRP A 23 1.61 -14.23 -8.92
N ALA A 24 0.70 -14.14 -9.90
CA ALA A 24 -0.71 -14.25 -9.63
C ALA A 24 -1.03 -15.74 -9.49
N ASP A 25 -1.28 -16.21 -8.26
CA ASP A 25 -1.68 -17.59 -8.04
C ASP A 25 -2.91 -17.92 -8.88
N LYS A 26 -2.90 -19.08 -9.53
CA LYS A 26 -4.05 -19.55 -10.29
C LYS A 26 -5.17 -19.91 -9.32
N LEU A 27 -6.32 -19.26 -9.49
CA LEU A 27 -7.52 -19.56 -8.73
C LEU A 27 -8.25 -20.77 -9.33
N HIS A 28 -8.47 -21.78 -8.52
CA HIS A 28 -9.36 -22.89 -8.81
C HIS A 28 -10.67 -22.71 -8.03
N ARG A 29 -11.78 -22.55 -8.76
CA ARG A 29 -13.11 -22.34 -8.16
C ARG A 29 -13.70 -23.67 -7.64
N PRO A 30 -14.59 -23.62 -6.63
CA PRO A 30 -15.29 -24.81 -6.17
C PRO A 30 -16.12 -25.44 -7.30
N ALA A 31 -16.03 -26.76 -7.48
CA ALA A 31 -16.76 -27.47 -8.53
C ALA A 31 -18.24 -27.72 -8.18
N SER A 32 -18.61 -27.67 -6.89
CA SER A 32 -19.98 -27.89 -6.45
C SER A 32 -20.84 -26.64 -6.65
N ALA A 33 -22.13 -26.82 -6.95
CA ALA A 33 -23.07 -25.70 -7.10
C ALA A 33 -23.18 -24.85 -5.82
N ALA A 34 -23.19 -25.49 -4.65
CA ALA A 34 -23.18 -24.81 -3.36
C ALA A 34 -21.88 -24.01 -3.14
N GLY A 35 -20.73 -24.58 -3.50
CA GLY A 35 -19.44 -23.91 -3.41
C GLY A 35 -19.34 -22.71 -4.36
N ALA A 36 -19.91 -22.81 -5.56
CA ALA A 36 -19.97 -21.71 -6.51
C ALA A 36 -20.77 -20.50 -5.96
N LEU A 37 -21.95 -20.76 -5.38
CA LEU A 37 -22.76 -19.72 -4.72
C LEU A 37 -22.05 -19.11 -3.51
N CYS A 38 -21.31 -19.92 -2.74
CA CYS A 38 -20.47 -19.44 -1.64
C CYS A 38 -19.34 -18.52 -2.15
N ALA A 39 -18.63 -18.95 -3.20
CA ALA A 39 -17.53 -18.17 -3.80
C ALA A 39 -18.02 -16.83 -4.40
N GLU A 40 -19.23 -16.78 -4.95
CA GLU A 40 -19.83 -15.53 -5.43
C GLU A 40 -20.04 -14.53 -4.28
N GLN A 41 -20.46 -15.00 -3.10
CA GLN A 41 -20.58 -14.14 -1.91
C GLN A 41 -19.21 -13.61 -1.46
N CYS A 42 -18.16 -14.44 -1.53
CA CYS A 42 -16.79 -14.00 -1.28
C CYS A 42 -16.36 -12.88 -2.24
N ASP A 43 -16.69 -13.01 -3.54
CA ASP A 43 -16.37 -11.99 -4.54
C ASP A 43 -17.10 -10.66 -4.25
N GLN A 44 -18.40 -10.73 -3.93
CA GLN A 44 -19.17 -9.55 -3.54
C GLN A 44 -18.60 -8.89 -2.29
N GLN A 45 -18.18 -9.68 -1.29
CA GLN A 45 -17.54 -9.16 -0.10
C GLN A 45 -16.20 -8.47 -0.41
N ARG A 46 -15.38 -9.06 -1.29
CA ARG A 46 -14.12 -8.46 -1.75
C ARG A 46 -14.36 -7.12 -2.45
N LEU A 47 -15.35 -7.04 -3.34
CA LEU A 47 -15.71 -5.79 -4.02
C LEU A 47 -16.09 -4.70 -3.02
N ARG A 48 -16.92 -5.02 -2.01
CA ARG A 48 -17.29 -4.08 -0.95
C ARG A 48 -16.08 -3.63 -0.12
N CYS A 49 -15.18 -4.55 0.20
CA CYS A 49 -13.93 -4.25 0.92
C CYS A 49 -13.04 -3.30 0.13
N ASN A 50 -12.82 -3.58 -1.16
CA ASN A 50 -12.01 -2.73 -2.03
C ASN A 50 -12.60 -1.32 -2.14
N ASN A 51 -13.92 -1.20 -2.34
CA ASN A 51 -14.59 0.10 -2.41
C ASN A 51 -14.45 0.89 -1.10
N ALA A 52 -14.51 0.23 0.05
CA ALA A 52 -14.29 0.86 1.34
C ALA A 52 -12.85 1.34 1.51
N ALA A 53 -11.86 0.52 1.13
CA ALA A 53 -10.45 0.90 1.15
C ALA A 53 -10.16 2.09 0.22
N GLU A 54 -10.77 2.10 -0.97
CA GLU A 54 -10.66 3.20 -1.92
C GLU A 54 -11.33 4.47 -1.39
N SER A 55 -12.54 4.37 -0.81
CA SER A 55 -13.21 5.51 -0.19
C SER A 55 -12.40 6.12 0.96
N LEU A 56 -11.78 5.29 1.80
CA LEU A 56 -10.90 5.76 2.87
C LEU A 56 -9.69 6.52 2.30
N ALA A 57 -9.00 5.94 1.32
CA ALA A 57 -7.86 6.57 0.67
C ALA A 57 -8.25 7.90 -0.02
N LEU A 58 -9.39 7.93 -0.73
CA LEU A 58 -9.93 9.13 -1.37
C LEU A 58 -10.31 10.20 -0.34
N SER A 59 -10.94 9.82 0.78
CA SER A 59 -11.34 10.77 1.82
C SER A 59 -10.15 11.42 2.53
N ALA A 60 -9.03 10.73 2.60
CA ALA A 60 -7.78 11.24 3.14
C ALA A 60 -6.88 11.86 2.06
N ARG A 61 -7.29 11.83 0.78
CA ARG A 61 -6.51 12.38 -0.30
C ARG A 61 -6.40 13.90 -0.16
N GLY A 62 -5.19 14.42 -0.25
CA GLY A 62 -4.95 15.86 -0.08
C GLY A 62 -5.00 16.33 1.37
N SER A 63 -5.36 15.49 2.36
CA SER A 63 -5.18 15.84 3.78
C SER A 63 -3.70 16.05 4.08
N CYS A 64 -2.85 15.29 3.40
CA CYS A 64 -1.42 15.42 3.47
C CYS A 64 -0.92 16.77 2.94
N GLN A 65 -1.35 17.14 1.73
CA GLN A 65 -0.98 18.41 1.11
C GLN A 65 -1.50 19.59 1.94
N ALA A 66 -2.75 19.51 2.40
CA ALA A 66 -3.34 20.53 3.27
C ALA A 66 -2.56 20.70 4.59
N GLN A 67 -2.14 19.60 5.21
CA GLN A 67 -1.30 19.65 6.41
C GLN A 67 0.04 20.35 6.13
N ARG A 68 0.69 20.04 4.99
CA ARG A 68 1.94 20.69 4.58
C ARG A 68 1.75 22.18 4.31
N ASP A 69 0.71 22.56 3.58
CA ASP A 69 0.41 23.95 3.24
C ASP A 69 0.13 24.75 4.52
N HIS A 70 -0.60 24.16 5.46
CA HIS A 70 -0.87 24.78 6.75
C HIS A 70 0.40 24.99 7.60
N VAL A 71 1.33 24.02 7.62
CA VAL A 71 2.62 24.18 8.30
C VAL A 71 3.47 25.25 7.61
N GLU A 72 3.50 25.28 6.27
CA GLU A 72 4.25 26.29 5.53
C GLU A 72 3.69 27.69 5.77
N GLN A 73 2.37 27.88 5.71
CA GLN A 73 1.72 29.15 6.05
C GLN A 73 2.05 29.59 7.47
N ARG A 74 1.96 28.68 8.45
CA ARG A 74 2.29 28.97 9.86
C ARG A 74 3.75 29.37 10.05
N CYS A 75 4.66 28.75 9.31
CA CYS A 75 6.10 29.01 9.44
C CYS A 75 6.62 30.08 8.46
N SER A 76 5.79 30.58 7.53
CA SER A 76 6.15 31.62 6.57
C SER A 76 6.60 32.96 7.19
N PRO A 77 6.14 33.41 8.38
CA PRO A 77 6.57 34.68 8.94
C PRO A 77 8.01 34.69 9.49
N TRP A 78 8.64 33.52 9.67
CA TRP A 78 10.01 33.42 10.19
C TRP A 78 11.03 33.78 9.11
N VAL A 79 11.76 34.88 9.32
CA VAL A 79 12.72 35.43 8.34
C VAL A 79 14.06 34.69 8.35
N LYS A 80 14.44 34.09 9.47
CA LYS A 80 15.68 33.29 9.59
C LYS A 80 15.37 31.83 9.28
N ASP A 81 16.18 31.23 8.41
CA ASP A 81 16.03 29.81 8.03
C ASP A 81 16.08 28.86 9.23
N ALA A 82 16.92 29.14 10.22
CA ALA A 82 17.02 28.33 11.44
C ALA A 82 15.70 28.33 12.25
N ASP A 83 15.03 29.48 12.34
CA ASP A 83 13.76 29.63 13.05
C ASP A 83 12.61 29.00 12.26
N LYS A 84 12.62 29.16 10.93
CA LYS A 84 11.67 28.49 10.02
C LYS A 84 11.77 26.97 10.14
N GLN A 85 12.98 26.42 10.10
CA GLN A 85 13.22 24.97 10.27
C GLN A 85 12.80 24.48 11.66
N ARG A 86 13.03 25.27 12.71
CA ARG A 86 12.57 24.93 14.07
C ARG A 86 11.05 24.90 14.15
N CYS A 87 10.38 25.89 13.55
CA CYS A 87 8.92 25.94 13.44
C CYS A 87 8.38 24.70 12.70
N GLN A 88 8.97 24.36 11.56
CA GLN A 88 8.55 23.19 10.77
C GLN A 88 8.72 21.88 11.55
N ARG A 89 9.83 21.67 12.28
CA ARG A 89 10.03 20.46 13.11
C ARG A 89 8.99 20.31 14.22
N VAL A 90 8.60 21.41 14.86
CA VAL A 90 7.60 21.38 15.95
C VAL A 90 6.18 21.16 15.42
N ASN A 91 5.86 21.74 14.27
CA ASN A 91 4.51 21.70 13.70
C ASN A 91 4.29 20.56 12.70
N ASN A 92 5.34 19.81 12.36
CA ASN A 92 5.28 18.66 11.47
C ASN A 92 5.98 17.43 12.10
N PRO A 93 5.40 16.82 13.16
CA PRO A 93 6.00 15.69 13.86
C PRO A 93 6.13 14.42 12.99
N GLY A 94 5.42 14.34 11.86
CA GLY A 94 5.54 13.27 10.87
C GLY A 94 6.70 13.43 9.87
N GLY A 95 7.44 14.53 9.93
CA GLY A 95 8.54 14.83 9.01
C GLY A 95 8.07 15.33 7.63
N PRO A 96 9.02 15.68 6.73
CA PRO A 96 8.70 16.29 5.43
C PRO A 96 7.98 15.31 4.48
N THR A 97 8.13 14.02 4.72
CA THR A 97 7.50 12.95 3.96
C THR A 97 6.11 12.70 4.51
N CYS A 98 5.17 13.47 4.00
CA CYS A 98 3.78 13.14 4.13
C CYS A 98 3.35 12.43 2.84
N ILE A 99 2.72 11.27 2.97
CA ILE A 99 2.25 10.44 1.86
C ILE A 99 0.75 10.24 2.07
N ASP A 100 -0.06 10.58 1.05
CA ASP A 100 -1.49 10.26 1.09
C ASP A 100 -1.66 8.75 1.23
N PRO A 101 -2.57 8.27 2.09
CA PRO A 101 -2.76 6.84 2.27
C PRO A 101 -3.21 6.20 0.95
N SER A 102 -2.59 5.08 0.62
CA SER A 102 -3.00 4.24 -0.51
C SER A 102 -4.03 3.21 -0.04
N PRO A 103 -5.00 2.81 -0.88
CA PRO A 103 -5.99 1.82 -0.52
C PRO A 103 -5.32 0.46 -0.24
N ASP A 104 -5.66 -0.15 0.90
CA ASP A 104 -5.15 -1.47 1.29
C ASP A 104 -5.98 -2.60 0.67
N TYR A 105 -5.66 -2.95 -0.58
CA TYR A 105 -6.25 -4.10 -1.25
C TYR A 105 -5.68 -5.45 -0.81
N ALA A 106 -4.53 -5.45 -0.12
CA ALA A 106 -3.85 -6.68 0.29
C ALA A 106 -4.66 -7.39 1.37
N SER A 107 -5.14 -6.65 2.37
CA SER A 107 -6.03 -7.17 3.41
C SER A 107 -7.33 -7.72 2.83
N CYS A 108 -7.97 -7.00 1.89
CA CYS A 108 -9.18 -7.47 1.21
C CYS A 108 -8.93 -8.75 0.41
N THR A 109 -7.78 -8.84 -0.26
CA THR A 109 -7.39 -10.03 -1.03
C THR A 109 -7.11 -11.22 -0.11
N SER A 110 -6.40 -11.03 1.00
CA SER A 110 -6.12 -12.08 1.98
C SER A 110 -7.40 -12.70 2.54
N ASN A 111 -8.34 -11.86 2.98
CA ASN A 111 -9.64 -12.32 3.50
C ASN A 111 -10.46 -13.05 2.43
N TRP A 112 -10.48 -12.53 1.20
CA TRP A 112 -11.14 -13.19 0.08
C TRP A 112 -10.56 -14.57 -0.21
N ARG A 113 -9.23 -14.74 -0.17
CA ARG A 113 -8.60 -16.05 -0.37
C ARG A 113 -9.04 -17.05 0.69
N GLY A 114 -9.07 -16.65 1.97
CA GLY A 114 -9.59 -17.49 3.05
C GLY A 114 -11.07 -17.86 2.88
N CYS A 115 -11.88 -16.93 2.39
CA CYS A 115 -13.28 -17.19 2.06
C CYS A 115 -13.41 -18.23 0.93
N ILE A 116 -12.68 -18.05 -0.16
CA ILE A 116 -12.69 -18.99 -1.29
C ILE A 116 -12.25 -20.39 -0.88
N THR A 117 -11.20 -20.53 -0.06
CA THR A 117 -10.77 -21.85 0.42
C THR A 117 -11.80 -22.50 1.34
N SER A 118 -12.51 -21.72 2.16
CA SER A 118 -13.62 -22.24 2.97
C SER A 118 -14.82 -22.73 2.13
N CYS A 119 -15.02 -22.16 0.94
CA CYS A 119 -16.03 -22.59 -0.02
C CYS A 119 -15.61 -23.84 -0.84
N GLY A 120 -14.39 -24.36 -0.64
CA GLY A 120 -13.84 -25.50 -1.36
C GLY A 120 -13.05 -25.16 -2.62
N GLY A 121 -12.67 -23.90 -2.81
CA GLY A 121 -11.70 -23.48 -3.84
C GLY A 121 -10.27 -23.58 -3.34
N TRP A 122 -9.29 -23.35 -4.21
CA TRP A 122 -7.87 -23.31 -3.83
C TRP A 122 -7.05 -22.47 -4.80
N PHE A 123 -5.79 -22.22 -4.44
CA PHE A 123 -4.85 -21.40 -5.18
C PHE A 123 -3.59 -22.22 -5.49
N GLU A 124 -3.04 -22.08 -6.70
CA GLU A 124 -1.83 -22.76 -7.20
C GLU A 124 -0.75 -21.75 -7.61
#